data_AF-A0A3M0AJD8-F1
#
_entry.id   AF-A0A3M0AJD8-F1
#
_cell.length_a   1.000
_cell.length_b   1.000
_cell.length_c   1.000
_cell.angle_alpha   90.00
_cell.angle_beta   90.00
_cell.angle_gamma   90.00
#
_symmetry.space_group_name_H-M   'P 1'
#
loop_
_entity.id
_entity.type
_entity.pdbx_description
1 polymer ?
#
loop_
_entity_poly.entity_id
_entity_poly.type
_entity_poly.pdbx_seq_one_letter_code
_entity_poly.pdbx_strand_id
1 'polypeptide(L)'
;MQPTDLDESRYVSDISYQKGKSLTESPVKVMGADLETNDESTKLLKTLIINYNKGKDSFSLQDIQTLFECTKIHAEIYIEELLDEELINKIASSSHLDKTYELNSSAKRLAISRGWI
;
A
#
# COMPACT_ATOMS: atom_id res chain seq x y z
N MET A 1 -7.58 -70.13 -22.38
CA MET A 1 -7.72 -70.16 -20.91
C MET A 1 -8.22 -68.81 -20.47
N GLN A 2 -9.46 -68.73 -19.99
CA GLN A 2 -9.91 -67.65 -19.10
C GLN A 2 -9.27 -67.86 -17.70
N PRO A 3 -9.31 -66.85 -16.84
CA PRO A 3 -10.39 -66.84 -15.87
C PRO A 3 -11.14 -65.51 -15.81
N THR A 4 -12.46 -65.65 -15.80
CA THR A 4 -13.41 -64.77 -15.13
C THR A 4 -13.21 -64.84 -13.61
N ASP A 5 -13.58 -63.78 -12.91
CA ASP A 5 -14.51 -63.80 -11.76
C ASP A 5 -14.43 -62.41 -11.09
N LEU A 6 -15.44 -61.56 -11.30
CA LEU A 6 -16.73 -61.49 -10.59
C LEU A 6 -16.59 -60.70 -9.29
N ASP A 7 -17.20 -59.52 -9.27
CA ASP A 7 -18.28 -59.18 -8.32
C ASP A 7 -18.96 -57.92 -8.87
N GLU A 8 -20.22 -58.01 -9.35
CA GLU A 8 -21.42 -57.73 -8.54
C GLU A 8 -21.28 -56.36 -7.83
N SER A 9 -22.14 -55.38 -7.96
CA SER A 9 -23.56 -55.37 -8.26
C SER A 9 -23.92 -53.87 -8.28
N ARG A 10 -24.70 -53.47 -9.29
CA ARG A 10 -26.06 -52.96 -9.13
C ARG A 10 -26.20 -51.54 -8.57
N TYR A 11 -26.99 -50.80 -9.36
CA TYR A 11 -27.98 -49.82 -8.91
C TYR A 11 -27.40 -48.50 -8.38
N VAL A 12 -27.93 -47.32 -8.64
CA VAL A 12 -29.13 -46.80 -9.32
C VAL A 12 -28.81 -45.30 -9.48
N SER A 13 -28.85 -44.79 -10.70
CA SER A 13 -29.94 -43.93 -11.21
C SER A 13 -30.10 -42.57 -10.54
N ASP A 14 -30.01 -41.59 -11.43
CA ASP A 14 -30.93 -40.47 -11.58
C ASP A 14 -30.80 -39.22 -10.69
N ILE A 15 -31.15 -38.11 -11.38
CA ILE A 15 -31.66 -36.83 -10.86
C ILE A 15 -30.52 -35.92 -10.35
N SER A 16 -30.28 -34.71 -10.85
CA SER A 16 -31.05 -33.81 -11.71
C SER A 16 -30.24 -32.59 -12.14
N TYR A 17 -30.80 -31.96 -13.16
CA TYR A 17 -30.47 -30.69 -13.79
C TYR A 17 -30.41 -29.45 -12.86
N GLN A 18 -29.44 -28.59 -13.19
CA GLN A 18 -29.48 -27.10 -13.21
C GLN A 18 -29.43 -26.33 -11.88
N LYS A 19 -28.41 -25.45 -11.74
CA LYS A 19 -28.68 -24.03 -11.42
C LYS A 19 -27.44 -23.13 -11.55
N GLY A 20 -27.59 -22.07 -12.36
CA GLY A 20 -27.06 -20.75 -12.03
C GLY A 20 -25.60 -20.45 -12.39
N LYS A 21 -25.36 -20.07 -13.65
CA LYS A 21 -24.39 -18.99 -13.92
C LYS A 21 -24.93 -17.71 -13.29
N SER A 22 -24.39 -17.30 -12.15
CA SER A 22 -24.46 -15.91 -11.70
C SER A 22 -23.06 -15.32 -11.85
N LEU A 23 -22.80 -14.74 -13.03
CA LEU A 23 -21.74 -13.75 -13.20
C LEU A 23 -22.22 -12.47 -12.52
N THR A 24 -22.18 -12.47 -11.19
CA THR A 24 -22.26 -11.23 -10.41
C THR A 24 -20.86 -10.97 -9.92
N GLU A 25 -20.22 -10.07 -10.67
CA GLU A 25 -19.32 -9.07 -10.13
C GLU A 25 -18.07 -9.65 -9.46
N SER A 26 -17.04 -9.85 -10.29
CA SER A 26 -15.68 -9.56 -9.83
C SER A 26 -15.72 -8.23 -9.07
N PRO A 27 -15.22 -8.13 -7.83
CA PRO A 27 -15.14 -6.86 -7.17
C PRO A 27 -14.24 -5.99 -8.05
N VAL A 28 -14.85 -4.98 -8.67
CA VAL A 28 -14.14 -3.85 -9.25
C VAL A 28 -13.19 -3.41 -8.15
N LYS A 29 -11.89 -3.55 -8.39
CA LYS A 29 -10.85 -2.97 -7.54
C LYS A 29 -11.08 -1.47 -7.61
N VAL A 30 -11.90 -0.97 -6.69
CA VAL A 30 -12.20 0.45 -6.56
C VAL A 30 -10.85 1.09 -6.30
N MET A 31 -10.36 1.79 -7.32
CA MET A 31 -9.08 2.47 -7.30
C MET A 31 -9.26 3.74 -6.47
N GLY A 32 -9.41 3.49 -5.18
CA GLY A 32 -9.57 4.41 -4.09
C GLY A 32 -9.12 3.62 -2.88
N ALA A 33 -7.84 3.20 -2.91
CA ALA A 33 -7.17 2.86 -1.67
C ALA A 33 -7.18 4.16 -0.87
N ASP A 34 -8.11 4.30 0.06
CA ASP A 34 -7.79 4.95 1.30
C ASP A 34 -6.56 4.21 1.82
N LEU A 35 -5.38 4.74 1.46
CA LEU A 35 -4.13 4.40 2.12
C LEU A 35 -4.44 4.59 3.59
N GLU A 36 -4.56 3.47 4.33
CA GLU A 36 -4.60 3.47 5.79
C GLU A 36 -3.19 3.84 6.29
N THR A 37 -2.72 5.03 5.92
CA THR A 37 -1.66 5.70 6.64
C THR A 37 -2.14 5.84 8.07
N ASN A 38 -1.39 5.30 9.02
CA ASN A 38 -1.59 5.63 10.43
C ASN A 38 -1.74 7.17 10.58
N ASP A 39 -2.60 7.62 11.48
CA ASP A 39 -2.85 9.05 11.73
C ASP A 39 -1.53 9.84 11.87
N GLU A 40 -0.50 9.24 12.46
CA GLU A 40 0.82 9.87 12.62
C GLU A 40 1.61 9.98 11.31
N SER A 41 1.63 8.95 10.47
CA SER A 41 2.31 8.99 9.17
C SER A 41 1.61 9.94 8.19
N THR A 42 0.28 10.02 8.28
CA THR A 42 -0.51 11.05 7.59
C THR A 42 -0.11 12.46 8.03
N LYS A 43 0.04 12.68 9.35
CA LYS A 43 0.48 13.97 9.90
C LYS A 43 1.90 14.31 9.45
N LEU A 44 2.82 13.33 9.44
CA LEU A 44 4.17 13.53 8.93
C LEU A 44 4.12 13.95 7.46
N LEU A 45 3.43 13.19 6.62
CA LEU A 45 3.29 13.50 5.20
C LEU A 45 2.74 14.91 4.96
N LYS A 46 1.67 15.28 5.68
CA LYS A 46 1.10 16.63 5.61
C LYS A 46 2.11 17.70 6.03
N THR A 47 2.92 17.44 7.06
CA THR A 47 3.99 18.34 7.50
C THR A 47 5.07 18.52 6.43
N LEU A 48 5.48 17.44 5.76
CA LEU A 48 6.42 17.50 4.64
C LEU A 48 5.85 18.31 3.47
N ILE A 49 4.58 18.09 3.10
CA ILE A 49 3.89 18.82 2.03
C ILE A 49 3.82 20.32 2.34
N ILE A 50 3.48 20.70 3.56
CA ILE A 50 3.44 22.12 3.96
C ILE A 50 4.83 22.76 3.82
N ASN A 51 5.89 22.05 4.20
CA ASN A 51 7.26 22.58 4.06
C ASN A 51 7.74 22.58 2.60
N TYR A 52 7.32 21.62 1.80
CA TYR A 52 7.54 21.60 0.37
C TYR A 52 6.94 22.84 -0.30
N ASN A 53 5.70 23.19 0.03
CA ASN A 53 5.07 24.41 -0.47
C ASN A 53 5.75 25.71 -0.01
N LYS A 54 6.56 25.65 1.07
CA LYS A 54 7.40 26.78 1.52
C LYS A 54 8.76 26.83 0.82
N GLY A 55 9.03 25.91 -0.12
CA GLY A 55 10.26 25.84 -0.91
C GLY A 55 11.30 24.84 -0.40
N LYS A 56 10.95 23.92 0.52
CA LYS A 56 11.85 22.85 0.96
C LYS A 56 11.67 21.59 0.11
N ASP A 57 12.55 21.39 -0.85
CA ASP A 57 12.42 20.28 -1.81
C ASP A 57 12.81 18.90 -1.23
N SER A 58 13.68 18.87 -0.21
CA SER A 58 14.21 17.63 0.35
C SER A 58 14.36 17.70 1.87
N PHE A 59 14.31 16.53 2.52
CA PHE A 59 14.32 16.38 3.97
C PHE A 59 15.35 15.34 4.40
N SER A 60 16.22 15.71 5.33
CA SER A 60 17.06 14.75 6.04
C SER A 60 16.27 14.06 7.16
N LEU A 61 16.78 12.94 7.69
CA LEU A 61 16.22 12.32 8.89
C LEU A 61 16.18 13.31 10.09
N GLN A 62 17.19 14.18 10.21
CA GLN A 62 17.24 15.18 11.28
C GLN A 62 16.15 16.26 11.09
N ASP A 63 15.89 16.68 9.85
CA ASP A 63 14.79 17.59 9.56
C ASP A 63 13.46 17.00 9.99
N ILE A 64 13.24 15.71 9.70
CA ILE A 64 12.00 15.02 10.04
C ILE A 64 11.81 14.92 11.56
N GLN A 65 12.86 14.55 12.31
CA GLN A 65 12.81 14.55 13.77
C GLN A 65 12.48 15.93 14.35
N THR A 66 13.06 16.98 13.78
CA THR A 66 12.87 18.35 14.26
C THR A 66 11.49 18.89 13.92
N LEU A 67 11.02 18.66 12.68
CA LEU A 67 9.72 19.14 12.20
C LEU A 67 8.54 18.42 12.87
N PHE A 68 8.72 17.16 13.22
CA PHE A 68 7.69 16.32 13.81
C PHE A 68 7.84 16.14 15.33
N GLU A 69 8.86 16.78 15.92
CA GLU A 69 9.19 16.72 17.36
C GLU A 69 9.21 15.29 17.92
N CYS A 70 9.77 14.34 17.16
CA CYS A 70 9.75 12.93 17.51
C CYS A 70 11.15 12.35 17.72
N THR A 71 11.21 11.18 18.36
CA THR A 71 12.48 10.46 18.52
C THR A 71 12.96 9.89 17.19
N LYS A 72 14.27 9.63 17.08
CA LYS A 72 14.87 9.04 15.88
C LYS A 72 14.18 7.74 15.43
N ILE A 73 13.81 6.87 16.37
CA ILE A 73 13.16 5.59 16.06
C ILE A 73 11.79 5.83 15.41
N HIS A 74 10.97 6.73 15.97
CA HIS A 74 9.68 7.06 15.38
C HIS A 74 9.83 7.67 13.99
N ALA A 75 10.78 8.59 13.81
CA ALA A 75 11.07 9.16 12.51
C ALA A 75 11.44 8.08 11.47
N GLU A 76 12.29 7.11 11.84
CA GLU A 76 12.69 6.01 10.95
C GLU A 76 11.48 5.15 10.56
N ILE A 77 10.62 4.78 11.51
CA ILE A 77 9.41 3.98 11.22
C ILE A 77 8.44 4.73 10.31
N TYR A 78 8.13 6.00 10.59
CA TYR A 78 7.21 6.77 9.75
C TYR A 78 7.76 7.01 8.34
N ILE A 79 9.08 7.18 8.20
CA ILE A 79 9.72 7.25 6.89
C ILE A 79 9.58 5.92 6.14
N GLU A 80 9.79 4.79 6.82
CA GLU A 80 9.61 3.47 6.22
C GLU A 80 8.16 3.26 5.75
N GLU A 81 7.17 3.62 6.56
CA GLU A 81 5.76 3.57 6.15
C GLU A 81 5.48 4.43 4.89
N LEU A 82 6.00 5.67 4.83
CA LEU A 82 5.83 6.53 3.66
C LEU A 82 6.62 6.06 2.41
N LEU A 83 7.71 5.31 2.60
CA LEU A 83 8.45 4.68 1.51
C LEU A 83 7.69 3.47 0.96
N ASP A 84 7.14 2.63 1.84
CA ASP A 84 6.36 1.43 1.49
C ASP A 84 5.08 1.81 0.73
N GLU A 85 4.49 2.96 1.07
CA GLU A 85 3.34 3.52 0.35
C GLU A 85 3.71 4.27 -0.93
N GLU A 86 5.00 4.34 -1.28
CA GLU A 86 5.49 5.09 -2.43
C GLU A 86 4.99 6.55 -2.41
N LEU A 87 5.14 7.25 -1.28
CA LEU A 87 4.80 8.67 -1.15
C LEU A 87 6.05 9.56 -1.08
N ILE A 88 7.16 8.99 -0.63
CA ILE A 88 8.48 9.64 -0.65
C ILE A 88 9.49 8.78 -1.40
N ASN A 89 10.52 9.43 -1.94
CA ASN A 89 11.68 8.75 -2.51
C ASN A 89 12.90 8.97 -1.63
N LYS A 90 13.75 7.95 -1.54
CA LYS A 90 15.09 8.11 -1.00
C LYS A 90 16.03 8.60 -2.10
N ILE A 91 16.66 9.75 -1.88
CA ILE A 91 17.68 10.29 -2.79
C ILE A 91 19.01 9.59 -2.51
N ALA A 92 19.64 9.08 -3.57
CA ALA A 92 20.98 8.53 -3.47
C ALA A 92 21.96 9.66 -3.18
N SER A 93 22.48 9.71 -1.96
CA SER A 93 23.58 10.58 -1.60
C SER A 93 24.92 9.86 -1.86
N SER A 94 25.93 10.63 -2.25
CA SER A 94 27.32 10.15 -2.37
C SER A 94 27.94 9.78 -1.02
N SER A 95 27.31 10.22 0.07
CA SER A 95 27.66 9.95 1.46
C SER A 95 26.71 8.88 2.01
N HIS A 96 27.21 7.71 2.39
CA HIS A 96 26.40 6.67 3.05
C HIS A 96 25.75 7.12 4.36
N LEU A 97 26.14 8.28 4.90
CA LEU A 97 25.72 8.78 6.20
C LEU A 97 24.46 9.65 6.12
N ASP A 98 24.21 10.32 4.99
CA ASP A 98 23.13 11.29 4.87
C ASP A 98 21.99 10.75 4.02
N LYS A 99 21.01 10.10 4.67
CA LYS A 99 19.76 9.73 4.01
C LYS A 99 18.92 10.99 3.82
N THR A 100 18.64 11.32 2.57
CA THR A 100 17.77 12.44 2.19
C THR A 100 16.54 11.90 1.46
N TYR A 101 15.39 12.53 1.70
CA TYR A 101 14.08 12.11 1.22
C TYR A 101 13.40 13.26 0.48
N GLU A 102 12.64 12.96 -0.56
CA GLU A 102 11.83 13.93 -1.30
C GLU A 102 10.38 13.44 -1.46
N LEU A 103 9.44 14.38 -1.57
CA LEU A 103 8.08 14.04 -1.94
C LEU A 103 8.03 13.62 -3.40
N ASN A 104 7.42 12.46 -3.66
CA ASN A 104 7.23 12.03 -5.03
C ASN A 104 5.95 12.64 -5.65
N SER A 105 5.68 12.29 -6.90
CA SER A 105 4.51 12.83 -7.61
C SER A 105 3.17 12.34 -7.03
N SER A 106 3.12 11.14 -6.45
CA SER A 106 1.91 10.58 -5.85
C SER A 106 1.53 11.33 -4.58
N ALA A 107 2.48 11.62 -3.69
CA ALA A 107 2.23 12.47 -2.52
C ALA A 107 1.71 13.86 -2.88
N LYS A 108 2.27 14.49 -3.92
CA LYS A 108 1.82 15.81 -4.39
C LYS A 108 0.40 15.78 -4.94
N ARG A 109 0.05 14.74 -5.70
CA ARG A 109 -1.34 14.52 -6.18
C ARG A 109 -2.30 14.26 -5.02
N LEU A 110 -1.88 13.47 -4.03
CA LEU A 110 -2.67 13.20 -2.83
C LEU A 110 -2.94 14.48 -2.04
N ALA A 111 -1.94 15.35 -1.91
CA ALA A 111 -2.09 16.65 -1.26
C ALA A 111 -3.22 17.50 -1.88
N ILE A 112 -3.23 17.56 -3.21
CA ILE A 112 -4.23 18.30 -3.99
C ILE A 112 -5.62 17.66 -3.83
N SER A 113 -5.70 16.33 -3.99
CA SER A 113 -7.00 15.64 -3.94
C SER A 113 -7.65 15.69 -2.55
N ARG A 114 -6.83 15.70 -1.49
CA ARG A 114 -7.27 15.81 -0.10
C ARG A 114 -7.45 17.26 0.38
N GLY A 115 -7.18 18.26 -0.47
CA GLY A 115 -7.31 19.69 -0.12
C GLY A 115 -6.37 20.13 1.01
N TRP A 116 -5.17 19.56 1.07
CA TRP A 116 -4.16 19.93 2.07
C TRP A 116 -3.38 21.19 1.71
N ILE A 117 -3.47 21.60 0.45
CA ILE A 117 -2.82 22.78 -0.13
C ILE A 117 -3.82 23.65 -0.87
#